data_AF-A0A431HMZ6-F1
#
_entry.id   AF-A0A431HMZ6-F1
#
_cell.length_a   1.000
_cell.length_b   1.000
_cell.length_c   1.000
_cell.angle_alpha   90.00
_cell.angle_beta   90.00
_cell.angle_gamma   90.00
#
_symmetry.space_group_name_H-M   'P 1'
#
loop_
_entity.id
_entity.type
_entity.pdbx_description
1 polymer ?
#
loop_
_entity_poly.entity_id
_entity_poly.type
_entity_poly.pdbx_seq_one_letter_code
_entity_poly.pdbx_strand_id
1 'polypeptide(L)' 'MSGIEGAQTAGPVEAQIGGLPAQRFEAIGVHDGHRLGYLYYALQGTRNQYQIVAWCAAEDFPRLKPTFQAVAETFREIVR' A
#
# COMPACT_ATOMS: atom_id res chain seq x y z
N MET A 1 -7.94 15.22 -9.96
CA MET A 1 -7.75 13.82 -9.50
C MET A 1 -8.50 13.68 -8.20
N SER A 2 -9.59 12.92 -8.19
CA SER A 2 -10.31 12.63 -6.95
C SER A 2 -9.55 11.55 -6.19
N GLY A 3 -8.98 11.90 -5.05
CA GLY A 3 -8.38 10.94 -4.11
C GLY A 3 -9.45 10.32 -3.21
N ILE A 4 -9.03 9.78 -2.06
CA ILE A 4 -9.95 9.50 -0.97
C ILE A 4 -10.18 10.77 -0.15
N GLU A 5 -11.44 11.03 0.18
CA GLU A 5 -11.87 12.12 1.05
C GLU A 5 -11.84 11.69 2.52
N GLY A 6 -11.59 12.65 3.41
CA GLY A 6 -11.61 12.41 4.87
C GLY A 6 -10.61 11.34 5.34
N ALA A 7 -9.48 11.22 4.64
CA ALA A 7 -8.52 10.16 4.87
C ALA A 7 -7.92 10.19 6.28
N GLN A 8 -7.99 9.07 6.99
CA GLN A 8 -7.22 8.78 8.19
C GLN A 8 -6.01 7.95 7.78
N THR A 9 -4.81 8.47 8.01
CA THR A 9 -3.57 7.84 7.55
C THR A 9 -2.71 7.36 8.71
N ALA A 10 -1.90 6.34 8.46
CA ALA A 10 -0.86 5.87 9.36
C ALA A 10 0.45 5.61 8.56
N GLY A 11 1.58 5.90 9.18
CA GLY A 11 2.92 5.80 8.58
C GLY A 11 3.57 7.16 8.29
N PRO A 12 4.72 7.19 7.59
CA PRO A 12 5.45 6.03 7.07
C PRO A 12 5.97 5.12 8.19
N VAL A 13 5.97 3.82 7.93
CA VAL A 13 6.74 2.83 8.70
C VAL A 13 7.76 2.20 7.76
N GLU A 14 9.01 2.08 8.20
CA GLU A 14 10.04 1.39 7.43
C GLU A 14 9.63 -0.07 7.19
N ALA A 15 9.87 -0.55 5.97
CA ALA A 15 9.55 -1.89 5.53
C ALA A 15 10.59 -2.40 4.53
N GLN A 16 10.53 -3.69 4.23
CA GLN A 16 11.26 -4.29 3.12
C GLN A 16 10.30 -5.10 2.26
N ILE A 17 10.47 -5.02 0.95
CA ILE A 17 9.70 -5.80 -0.02
C ILE A 17 10.68 -6.42 -1.01
N GLY A 18 10.75 -7.75 -1.04
CA GLY A 18 11.71 -8.45 -1.91
C GLY A 18 13.17 -8.03 -1.69
N GLY A 19 13.54 -7.66 -0.46
CA GLY A 19 14.86 -7.15 -0.10
C GLY A 19 15.11 -5.67 -0.43
N LEU A 20 14.16 -4.98 -1.06
CA LEU A 20 14.25 -3.55 -1.37
C LEU A 20 13.74 -2.71 -0.18
N PRO A 21 14.42 -1.61 0.17
CA PRO A 21 13.91 -0.63 1.13
C PRO A 21 12.56 -0.07 0.69
N ALA A 22 11.61 -0.04 1.61
CA ALA A 22 10.28 0.47 1.37
C ALA A 22 9.77 1.32 2.54
N GLN A 23 8.84 2.22 2.24
CA GLN A 23 8.00 2.88 3.23
C GLN A 23 6.58 2.37 3.08
N ARG A 24 5.99 1.90 4.18
CA ARG A 24 4.61 1.43 4.23
C ARG A 24 3.71 2.48 4.84
N PHE A 25 2.53 2.64 4.24
CA PHE A 25 1.49 3.54 4.71
C PHE A 25 0.15 2.83 4.66
N GLU A 26 -0.75 3.28 5.50
CA GLU A 26 -2.14 2.83 5.54
C GLU A 26 -3.05 4.04 5.47
N ALA A 27 -4.19 3.90 4.80
CA ALA A 27 -5.18 4.96 4.76
C ALA A 27 -6.59 4.38 4.75
N ILE A 28 -7.49 4.95 5.54
CA ILE A 28 -8.94 4.71 5.45
C ILE A 28 -9.60 6.01 5.01
N GLY A 29 -10.42 5.98 3.96
CA GLY A 29 -11.15 7.17 3.48
C GLY A 29 -12.38 6.83 2.66
N VAL A 30 -12.97 7.84 2.03
CA VAL A 30 -14.18 7.70 1.21
C VAL A 30 -13.87 8.02 -0.25
N HIS A 31 -14.34 7.18 -1.18
CA HIS A 31 -14.30 7.44 -2.62
C HIS A 31 -15.66 7.12 -3.21
N ASP A 32 -16.31 8.08 -3.86
CA ASP A 32 -17.64 7.96 -4.45
C ASP A 32 -18.69 7.33 -3.50
N GLY A 33 -18.65 7.73 -2.22
CA GLY A 33 -19.55 7.21 -1.17
C GLY A 33 -19.16 5.85 -0.59
N HIS A 34 -18.11 5.19 -1.12
CA HIS A 34 -17.58 3.93 -0.61
C HIS A 34 -16.43 4.16 0.37
N ARG A 35 -16.51 3.53 1.55
CA ARG A 35 -15.41 3.54 2.52
C ARG A 35 -14.38 2.50 2.13
N LEU A 36 -13.14 2.93 1.93
CA LEU A 36 -12.04 2.09 1.43
C LEU A 36 -10.87 2.11 2.41
N GLY A 37 -10.21 0.97 2.55
CA GLY A 37 -8.95 0.83 3.26
C GLY A 37 -7.82 0.46 2.31
N TYR A 38 -6.71 1.20 2.40
CA TYR A 38 -5.54 1.09 1.53
C TYR A 38 -4.33 0.64 2.32
N LEU A 39 -3.58 -0.29 1.73
CA LEU A 39 -2.20 -0.61 2.08
C LEU A 39 -1.31 -0.17 0.94
N TYR A 40 -0.37 0.72 1.23
CA TYR A 40 0.53 1.32 0.24
C TYR A 40 1.98 1.09 0.62
N TYR A 41 2.80 0.79 -0.39
CA TYR A 41 4.25 0.75 -0.29
C TYR A 41 4.87 1.68 -1.33
N ALA A 42 5.75 2.56 -0.89
CA ALA A 42 6.70 3.26 -1.74
C ALA A 42 8.04 2.53 -1.67
N LEU A 43 8.62 2.14 -2.80
CA LEU A 43 9.86 1.36 -2.86
C LEU A 43 10.90 2.07 -3.70
N GLN A 44 12.15 2.04 -3.25
CA GLN A 44 13.30 2.45 -4.04
C GLN A 44 13.95 1.20 -4.63
N GLY A 45 13.78 1.01 -5.93
CA GLY A 45 14.55 0.02 -6.69
C GLY A 45 15.92 0.54 -7.08
N THR A 46 16.65 -0.28 -7.81
CA THR A 46 18.03 0.01 -8.26
C THR A 46 18.07 1.21 -9.20
N ARG A 47 17.08 1.31 -10.11
CA ARG A 47 16.99 2.37 -11.13
C ARG A 47 15.68 3.13 -11.12
N ASN A 48 14.62 2.56 -10.55
CA ASN A 48 13.27 3.13 -10.58
C ASN A 48 12.68 3.21 -9.18
N GLN A 49 11.64 4.02 -9.05
CA GLN A 49 10.77 4.05 -7.88
C GLN A 49 9.48 3.29 -8.20
N TYR A 50 9.01 2.51 -7.24
CA TYR A 50 7.79 1.72 -7.40
C TYR A 50 6.77 2.06 -6.33
N GLN A 51 5.52 1.85 -6.70
CA GLN A 51 4.40 1.92 -5.78
C GLN A 51 3.60 0.62 -5.88
N ILE A 52 3.32 0.00 -4.73
CA ILE A 52 2.42 -1.15 -4.64
C ILE A 52 1.24 -0.72 -3.80
N VAL A 53 0.03 -0.79 -4.38
CA VAL A 53 -1.22 -0.37 -3.74
C VAL A 53 -2.18 -1.55 -3.75
N ALA A 54 -2.67 -1.91 -2.56
CA ALA A 54 -3.79 -2.83 -2.40
C ALA A 54 -4.90 -2.16 -1.59
N TRP A 55 -6.15 -2.48 -1.91
CA TRP A 55 -7.30 -1.87 -1.24
C TRP A 55 -8.50 -2.81 -1.18
N CYS A 56 -9.40 -2.54 -0.24
CA CYS A 56 -10.69 -3.20 -0.08
C CYS A 56 -11.69 -2.26 0.60
N ALA A 57 -12.90 -2.76 0.85
CA ALA A 57 -13.82 -2.12 1.78
C ALA A 57 -13.15 -1.90 3.15
N ALA A 58 -13.39 -0.74 3.78
CA ALA A 58 -12.71 -0.35 5.01
C ALA A 58 -12.94 -1.35 6.17
N GLU A 59 -14.12 -1.93 6.25
CA GLU A 59 -14.52 -2.96 7.22
C GLU A 59 -13.70 -4.26 7.09
N ASP A 60 -13.27 -4.60 5.88
CA ASP A 60 -12.47 -5.80 5.61
C ASP A 60 -10.97 -5.57 5.77
N PHE A 61 -10.53 -4.31 5.84
CA PHE A 61 -9.12 -3.94 5.81
C PHE A 61 -8.30 -4.60 6.92
N PRO A 62 -8.72 -4.63 8.20
CA PRO A 62 -7.95 -5.30 9.25
C PRO A 62 -7.73 -6.79 8.98
N ARG A 63 -8.72 -7.46 8.37
CA ARG A 63 -8.69 -8.89 8.05
C ARG A 63 -7.84 -9.18 6.81
N LEU A 64 -7.92 -8.33 5.77
CA LEU A 64 -7.24 -8.54 4.49
C LEU A 64 -5.82 -7.98 4.46
N LYS A 65 -5.46 -7.09 5.38
CA LYS A 65 -4.12 -6.49 5.46
C LYS A 65 -2.97 -7.52 5.41
N PRO A 66 -2.99 -8.64 6.17
CA PRO A 66 -1.94 -9.65 6.06
C PRO A 66 -1.83 -10.26 4.66
N THR A 67 -2.96 -10.48 3.97
CA THR A 67 -2.96 -10.96 2.58
C THR A 67 -2.36 -9.94 1.63
N PHE A 68 -2.69 -8.65 1.79
CA PHE A 68 -2.09 -7.58 0.99
C PHE A 68 -0.57 -7.48 1.20
N GLN A 69 -0.11 -7.65 2.44
CA GLN A 69 1.32 -7.71 2.75
C GLN A 69 2.00 -8.87 2.02
N ALA A 70 1.43 -10.07 2.12
CA ALA A 70 1.97 -11.25 1.43
C ALA A 70 2.02 -11.07 -0.11
N VAL A 71 1.00 -10.44 -0.70
CA VAL A 71 1.00 -10.10 -2.13
C VAL A 71 2.07 -9.06 -2.47
N ALA A 72 2.21 -8.01 -1.66
CA ALA A 72 3.26 -7.01 -1.89
C ALA A 72 4.66 -7.64 -1.84
N GLU A 73 4.88 -8.58 -0.91
CA GLU A 73 6.14 -9.31 -0.76
C GLU A 73 6.52 -10.18 -1.96
N THR A 74 5.59 -10.46 -2.89
CA THR A 74 5.90 -11.16 -4.14
C THR A 74 6.56 -10.28 -5.19
N PHE A 75 6.58 -8.95 -5.00
CA PHE A 75 7.20 -8.03 -5.94
C PHE A 75 8.69 -8.34 -6.11
N ARG A 76 9.15 -8.33 -7.36
CA ARG A 76 10.56 -8.49 -7.74
C ARG A 76 10.86 -7.46 -8.82
N GLU A 77 11.88 -6.64 -8.58
CA GLU A 77 12.41 -5.77 -9.62
C GLU A 77 13.08 -6.63 -10.70
N ILE A 78 12.66 -6.49 -11.96
CA ILE A 78 13.31 -7.14 -13.09
C ILE A 78 14.42 -6.21 -13.59
N VAL A 79 15.67 -6.55 -13.26
CA VAL A 79 16.85 -5.82 -13.72
C VAL A 79 17.33 -6.46 -15.02
N ARG A 80 17.29 -5.71 -16.12
CA ARG A 80 17.91 -6.07 -17.41
C ARG A 80 19.01 -5.08 -17.78
#